data_AF-A0A352WW26-F1
#
_entry.id   AF-A0A352WW26-F1
#
_cell.length_a   1.000
_cell.length_b   1.000
_cell.length_c   1.000
_cell.angle_alpha   90.00
_cell.angle_beta   90.00
_cell.angle_gamma   90.00
#
_symmetry.space_group_name_H-M   'P 1'
#
loop_
_entity.id
_entity.type
_entity.pdbx_description
1 polymer ?
#
loop_
_entity_poly.entity_id
_entity_poly.type
_entity_poly.pdbx_seq_one_letter_code
_entity_poly.pdbx_strand_id
1 'polypeptide(L)'
;MKVIKYQKEIEEATKKFVSLLEKQLGRCDRMKEDKDFVVYSALDTIRIGVCGGDGIGPYITKEAARVLADLLKEEVEKGKVEFVPIDGLTIENRVACNQAIPDDVSAELKTCHVILKGPTTTPRAGDPWLNIESANVAMRKELDLFANVRPVKVPDKGID
;
A
#
# COMPACT_ATOMS: atom_id res chain seq x y z
N MET A 1 33.85 14.00 -31.51
CA MET A 1 33.87 15.21 -30.65
C MET A 1 32.47 15.70 -30.22
N LYS A 2 31.44 14.84 -30.13
CA LYS A 2 30.07 15.23 -29.67
C LYS A 2 29.78 14.89 -28.19
N VAL A 3 30.53 13.95 -27.59
CA VAL A 3 30.30 13.49 -26.21
C VAL A 3 30.62 14.57 -25.16
N ILE A 4 31.63 15.41 -25.43
CA ILE A 4 32.05 16.50 -24.51
C ILE A 4 30.90 17.48 -24.24
N LYS A 5 30.01 17.71 -25.21
CA LYS A 5 28.89 18.66 -25.08
C LYS A 5 27.88 18.25 -24.00
N TYR A 6 27.72 16.96 -23.75
CA TYR A 6 26.73 16.42 -22.82
C TYR A 6 27.34 15.88 -21.52
N GLN A 7 28.62 16.18 -21.26
CA GLN A 7 29.36 15.60 -20.15
C GLN A 7 28.71 15.92 -18.80
N LYS A 8 28.21 17.15 -18.63
CA LYS A 8 27.53 17.58 -17.40
C LYS A 8 26.21 16.84 -17.20
N GLU A 9 25.39 16.71 -18.24
CA GLU A 9 24.11 15.99 -18.20
C GLU A 9 24.33 14.50 -17.90
N ILE A 10 25.38 13.90 -18.47
CA ILE A 10 25.78 12.51 -18.21
C ILE A 10 26.20 12.34 -16.74
N GLU A 11 27.00 13.26 -16.20
CA GLU A 11 27.43 13.21 -14.79
C GLU A 11 26.25 13.39 -13.82
N GLU A 12 25.34 14.33 -14.10
CA GLU A 12 24.13 14.51 -13.30
C GLU A 12 23.20 13.30 -13.36
N ALA A 13 23.00 12.72 -14.54
CA ALA A 13 22.20 11.51 -14.71
C ALA A 13 22.83 10.32 -13.97
N THR A 14 24.15 10.17 -14.06
CA THR A 14 24.90 9.11 -13.37
C THR A 14 24.76 9.24 -11.85
N LYS A 15 24.94 10.45 -11.29
CA LYS A 15 24.76 10.70 -9.84
C LYS A 15 23.35 10.34 -9.37
N LYS A 16 22.32 10.75 -10.13
CA LYS A 16 20.93 10.42 -9.82
C LYS A 16 20.69 8.90 -9.89
N PHE A 17 21.24 8.23 -10.89
CA PHE A 17 21.09 6.79 -11.07
C PHE A 17 21.81 6.00 -9.97
N VAL A 18 23.04 6.38 -9.60
CA VAL A 18 23.78 5.77 -8.49
C VAL A 18 22.99 5.89 -7.19
N SER A 19 22.51 7.09 -6.84
CA SER A 19 21.71 7.28 -5.62
C SER A 19 20.42 6.45 -5.64
N LEU A 20 19.76 6.33 -6.80
CA LEU A 20 18.60 5.45 -6.94
C LEU A 20 18.97 3.98 -6.74
N LEU A 21 20.05 3.53 -7.37
CA LEU A 21 20.53 2.16 -7.29
C LEU A 21 20.89 1.76 -5.86
N GLU A 22 21.65 2.60 -5.15
CA GLU A 22 22.02 2.40 -3.74
C GLU A 22 20.77 2.26 -2.86
N LYS A 23 19.75 3.12 -3.06
CA LYS A 23 18.48 3.02 -2.33
C LYS A 23 17.74 1.71 -2.62
N GLN A 24 17.72 1.26 -3.88
CA GLN A 24 17.06 0.00 -4.25
C GLN A 24 17.82 -1.22 -3.70
N LEU A 25 19.15 -1.23 -3.79
CA LEU A 25 19.99 -2.30 -3.24
C LEU A 25 19.83 -2.41 -1.72
N GLY A 26 19.92 -1.29 -1.00
CA GLY A 26 19.71 -1.28 0.44
C GLY A 26 18.30 -1.74 0.85
N ARG A 27 17.27 -1.51 0.01
CA ARG A 27 15.94 -2.08 0.23
C ARG A 27 15.95 -3.60 0.04
N CYS A 28 16.56 -4.10 -1.03
CA CYS A 28 16.68 -5.54 -1.28
C CYS A 28 17.45 -6.26 -0.16
N ASP A 29 18.46 -5.62 0.42
CA ASP A 29 19.21 -6.20 1.52
C ASP A 29 18.36 -6.31 2.79
N ARG A 30 17.61 -5.26 3.16
CA ARG A 30 16.63 -5.33 4.27
C ARG A 30 15.58 -6.43 4.05
N MET A 31 15.05 -6.54 2.82
CA MET A 31 14.07 -7.59 2.49
C MET A 31 14.64 -9.01 2.58
N LYS A 32 15.94 -9.21 2.36
CA LYS A 32 16.58 -10.53 2.54
C LYS A 32 16.85 -10.85 4.01
N GLU A 33 16.95 -9.83 4.85
CA GLU A 33 17.11 -9.97 6.30
C GLU A 33 15.78 -10.33 6.96
N ASP A 34 14.66 -9.79 6.47
CA ASP A 34 13.30 -10.21 6.85
C ASP A 34 13.00 -11.63 6.32
N LYS A 35 13.31 -12.64 7.14
CA LYS A 35 13.12 -14.06 6.79
C LYS A 35 11.90 -14.70 7.42
N ASP A 36 11.24 -14.01 8.34
CA ASP A 36 10.16 -14.58 9.14
C ASP A 36 8.81 -14.16 8.55
N PHE A 37 8.18 -15.08 7.83
CA PHE A 37 6.78 -14.92 7.44
C PHE A 37 5.91 -14.97 8.69
N VAL A 38 4.91 -14.08 8.75
CA VAL A 38 3.91 -14.10 9.80
C VAL A 38 3.15 -15.43 9.75
N VAL A 39 3.28 -16.25 10.79
CA VAL A 39 2.49 -17.47 10.96
C VAL A 39 1.14 -17.08 11.54
N TYR A 40 0.19 -16.72 10.68
CA TYR A 40 -1.12 -16.20 11.07
C TYR A 40 -1.88 -17.12 12.05
N SER A 41 -1.70 -18.44 11.96
CA SER A 41 -2.34 -19.41 12.85
C SER A 41 -1.80 -19.39 14.28
N ALA A 42 -0.63 -18.78 14.51
CA ALA A 42 0.01 -18.67 15.82
C ALA A 42 -0.23 -17.31 16.49
N LEU A 43 -0.92 -16.38 15.81
CA LEU A 43 -1.25 -15.07 16.38
C LEU A 43 -2.42 -15.19 17.35
N ASP A 44 -2.32 -14.52 18.50
CA ASP A 44 -3.43 -14.40 19.45
C ASP A 44 -4.58 -13.57 18.85
N THR A 45 -4.25 -12.49 18.15
CA THR A 45 -5.21 -11.56 17.52
C THR A 45 -4.73 -11.11 16.14
N ILE A 46 -5.59 -11.26 15.13
CA ILE A 46 -5.39 -10.73 13.79
C ILE A 46 -6.03 -9.34 13.71
N ARG A 47 -5.19 -8.32 13.69
CA ARG A 47 -5.55 -6.92 13.40
C ARG A 47 -5.79 -6.69 11.90
N ILE A 48 -7.00 -6.26 11.55
CA ILE A 48 -7.44 -5.91 10.20
C ILE A 48 -7.61 -4.39 10.13
N GLY A 49 -6.69 -3.71 9.44
CA GLY A 49 -6.77 -2.28 9.18
C GLY A 49 -7.82 -1.98 8.12
N VAL A 50 -8.74 -1.06 8.39
CA VAL A 50 -9.85 -0.70 7.50
C VAL A 50 -9.66 0.74 7.03
N CYS A 51 -9.28 0.91 5.77
CA CYS A 51 -8.94 2.21 5.21
C CYS A 51 -9.83 2.57 4.01
N GLY A 52 -10.66 3.60 4.17
CA GLY A 52 -11.66 3.98 3.17
C GLY A 52 -11.10 4.53 1.86
N GLY A 53 -10.00 5.29 1.91
CA GLY A 53 -9.45 5.97 0.75
C GLY A 53 -10.38 7.05 0.20
N ASP A 54 -10.47 7.15 -1.13
CA ASP A 54 -11.08 8.27 -1.85
C ASP A 54 -12.42 7.91 -2.53
N GLY A 55 -13.21 8.94 -2.86
CA GLY A 55 -14.42 8.81 -3.67
C GLY A 55 -15.47 7.88 -3.05
N ILE A 56 -15.84 6.80 -3.75
CA ILE A 56 -16.79 5.79 -3.22
C ILE A 56 -16.19 4.94 -2.09
N GLY A 57 -14.88 5.03 -1.86
CA GLY A 57 -14.12 4.13 -1.02
C GLY A 57 -14.59 4.03 0.43
N PRO A 58 -14.83 5.14 1.15
CA PRO A 58 -15.33 5.10 2.53
C PRO A 58 -16.66 4.33 2.65
N TYR A 59 -17.54 4.44 1.66
CA TYR A 59 -18.84 3.76 1.67
C TYR A 59 -18.71 2.26 1.44
N ILE A 60 -18.02 1.85 0.37
CA ILE A 60 -17.89 0.42 0.02
C ILE A 60 -17.02 -0.33 1.03
N THR A 61 -15.99 0.32 1.57
CA THR A 61 -15.08 -0.28 2.56
C THR A 61 -15.79 -0.49 3.88
N LYS A 62 -16.64 0.47 4.30
CA LYS A 62 -17.48 0.33 5.49
C LYS A 62 -18.45 -0.85 5.37
N GLU A 63 -19.14 -0.99 4.24
CA GLU A 63 -20.07 -2.11 4.04
C GLU A 63 -19.34 -3.46 3.94
N ALA A 64 -18.17 -3.51 3.30
CA ALA A 64 -17.33 -4.69 3.29
C ALA A 64 -16.88 -5.09 4.70
N ALA A 65 -16.41 -4.13 5.51
CA ALA A 65 -16.02 -4.37 6.89
C ALA A 65 -17.21 -4.85 7.75
N ARG A 66 -18.41 -4.29 7.54
CA ARG A 66 -19.63 -4.73 8.24
C ARG A 66 -19.96 -6.18 7.95
N VAL A 67 -19.92 -6.60 6.68
CA VAL A 67 -20.18 -7.99 6.30
C VAL A 67 -19.11 -8.92 6.86
N LEU A 68 -17.83 -8.53 6.80
CA LEU A 68 -16.74 -9.31 7.39
C LEU A 68 -16.88 -9.46 8.91
N ALA A 69 -17.26 -8.40 9.62
CA ALA A 69 -17.47 -8.44 11.05
C ALA A 69 -18.64 -9.35 11.45
N ASP A 70 -19.69 -9.43 10.64
CA ASP A 70 -20.81 -10.36 10.84
C ASP A 70 -20.38 -11.82 10.60
N LEU A 71 -19.64 -12.08 9.52
CA LEU A 71 -19.12 -13.41 9.21
C LEU A 71 -18.07 -13.92 10.21
N LEU A 72 -17.32 -13.00 10.84
CA LEU A 72 -16.27 -13.29 11.82
C LEU A 72 -16.70 -12.95 13.25
N LYS A 73 -18.01 -12.90 13.52
CA LYS A 73 -18.54 -12.42 14.79
C LYS A 73 -17.98 -13.18 15.98
N GLU A 74 -17.88 -14.50 15.88
CA GLU A 74 -17.32 -15.33 16.96
C GLU A 74 -15.84 -15.04 17.22
N GLU A 75 -15.04 -14.85 16.17
CA GLU A 75 -13.62 -14.53 16.28
C GLU A 75 -13.42 -13.15 16.90
N VAL A 76 -14.27 -12.17 16.55
CA VAL A 76 -14.26 -10.83 17.15
C VAL A 76 -14.64 -10.91 18.64
N GLU A 77 -15.71 -11.63 18.99
CA GLU A 77 -16.13 -11.81 20.39
C GLU A 77 -15.07 -12.55 21.23
N LYS A 78 -14.33 -13.48 20.63
CA LYS A 78 -13.20 -14.19 21.27
C LYS A 78 -11.90 -13.38 21.28
N GLY A 79 -11.88 -12.16 20.73
CA GLY A 79 -10.69 -11.31 20.63
C GLY A 79 -9.63 -11.80 19.64
N LYS A 80 -9.96 -12.78 18.78
CA LYS A 80 -9.06 -13.32 17.75
C LYS A 80 -8.95 -12.44 16.52
N VAL A 81 -9.93 -11.57 16.29
CA VAL A 81 -9.93 -10.60 15.18
C VAL A 81 -10.29 -9.22 15.74
N GLU A 82 -9.53 -8.22 15.31
CA GLU A 82 -9.76 -6.82 15.66
C GLU A 82 -9.81 -5.98 14.39
N PHE A 83 -10.89 -5.21 14.21
CA PHE A 83 -10.98 -4.24 13.11
C PHE A 83 -10.47 -2.88 13.60
N VAL A 84 -9.49 -2.33 12.90
CA VAL A 84 -8.82 -1.07 13.23
C VAL A 84 -9.15 -0.05 12.14
N PRO A 85 -10.02 0.95 12.39
CA PRO A 85 -10.26 2.03 11.44
C PRO A 85 -8.99 2.84 11.21
N ILE A 86 -8.60 3.06 9.94
CA ILE A 86 -7.43 3.84 9.55
C ILE A 86 -7.87 4.95 8.61
N ASP A 87 -7.79 6.18 9.09
CA ASP A 87 -8.10 7.39 8.32
C ASP A 87 -6.84 7.99 7.67
N GLY A 88 -6.99 9.10 6.95
CA GLY A 88 -5.84 9.88 6.45
C GLY A 88 -5.20 9.40 5.14
N LEU A 89 -5.64 8.30 4.53
CA LEU A 89 -5.16 7.85 3.21
C LEU A 89 -5.77 8.61 2.01
N THR A 90 -6.50 9.70 2.26
CA THR A 90 -7.17 10.47 1.20
C THR A 90 -6.19 11.28 0.38
N ILE A 91 -6.59 11.63 -0.84
CA ILE A 91 -5.78 12.47 -1.73
C ILE A 91 -5.50 13.84 -1.13
N GLU A 92 -6.45 14.44 -0.44
CA GLU A 92 -6.30 15.75 0.21
C GLU A 92 -5.17 15.72 1.24
N ASN A 93 -5.16 14.71 2.11
CA ASN A 93 -4.15 14.59 3.15
C ASN A 93 -2.77 14.27 2.56
N ARG A 94 -2.72 13.33 1.60
CA ARG A 94 -1.49 12.97 0.89
C ARG A 94 -0.85 14.15 0.16
N VAL A 95 -1.65 15.00 -0.48
CA VAL A 95 -1.17 16.22 -1.12
C VAL A 95 -0.73 17.26 -0.09
N ALA A 96 -1.47 17.44 1.01
CA ALA A 96 -1.09 18.36 2.09
C ALA A 96 0.26 18.00 2.72
N CYS A 97 0.53 16.69 2.89
CA CYS A 97 1.81 16.19 3.39
C CYS A 97 2.89 16.08 2.29
N ASN A 98 2.54 16.25 1.01
CA ASN A 98 3.39 15.95 -0.14
C ASN A 98 4.03 14.55 -0.08
N GLN A 99 3.23 13.56 0.31
CA GLN A 99 3.65 12.17 0.53
C GLN A 99 2.72 11.19 -0.17
N ALA A 100 3.27 10.07 -0.62
CA ALA A 100 2.48 9.01 -1.25
C ALA A 100 1.49 8.38 -0.25
N ILE A 101 1.93 8.22 1.00
CA ILE A 101 1.18 7.81 2.18
C ILE A 101 1.78 8.64 3.33
N PRO A 102 0.99 9.38 4.11
CA PRO A 102 1.50 10.11 5.27
C PRO A 102 2.17 9.19 6.29
N ASP A 103 3.19 9.68 6.99
CA ASP A 103 4.02 8.84 7.87
C ASP A 103 3.24 8.22 9.04
N ASP A 104 2.29 8.96 9.61
CA ASP A 104 1.37 8.49 10.66
C ASP A 104 0.45 7.36 10.14
N VAL A 105 -0.12 7.53 8.96
CA VAL A 105 -0.95 6.51 8.29
C VAL A 105 -0.11 5.27 7.97
N SER A 106 1.12 5.45 7.50
CA SER A 106 2.05 4.35 7.23
C SER A 106 2.42 3.57 8.50
N ALA A 107 2.66 4.27 9.61
CA ALA A 107 2.91 3.66 10.90
C ALA A 107 1.71 2.82 11.37
N GLU A 108 0.49 3.33 11.23
CA GLU A 108 -0.73 2.61 11.61
C GLU A 108 -0.95 1.35 10.75
N LEU A 109 -0.77 1.46 9.43
CA LEU A 109 -0.87 0.31 8.50
C LEU A 109 0.10 -0.82 8.89
N LYS A 110 1.31 -0.49 9.36
CA LYS A 110 2.31 -1.47 9.81
C LYS A 110 1.95 -2.16 11.12
N THR A 111 0.99 -1.63 11.88
CA THR A 111 0.47 -2.33 13.09
C THR A 111 -0.57 -3.39 12.76
N CYS A 112 -0.99 -3.50 11.50
CA CYS A 112 -2.03 -4.41 11.05
C CYS A 112 -1.43 -5.58 10.25
N HIS A 113 -1.99 -6.77 10.42
CA HIS A 113 -1.56 -7.96 9.69
C HIS A 113 -2.26 -8.10 8.33
N VAL A 114 -3.45 -7.49 8.21
CA VAL A 114 -4.29 -7.47 7.02
C VAL A 114 -4.82 -6.05 6.83
N ILE A 115 -4.91 -5.59 5.58
CA ILE A 115 -5.44 -4.26 5.25
C ILE A 115 -6.59 -4.41 4.26
N LEU A 116 -7.79 -4.02 4.69
CA LEU A 116 -8.95 -3.82 3.84
C LEU A 116 -8.96 -2.36 3.38
N LYS A 117 -8.69 -2.14 2.09
CA LYS A 117 -8.47 -0.82 1.50
C LYS A 117 -9.46 -0.51 0.38
N GLY A 118 -10.07 0.67 0.43
CA GLY A 118 -10.84 1.24 -0.68
C GLY A 118 -9.96 1.81 -1.82
N PRO A 119 -10.56 2.30 -2.92
CA PRO A 119 -9.83 3.00 -3.98
C PRO A 119 -9.10 4.24 -3.45
N THR A 120 -7.99 4.60 -4.10
CA THR A 120 -7.24 5.84 -3.82
C THR A 120 -6.89 6.52 -5.14
N THR A 121 -7.07 7.83 -5.20
CA THR A 121 -6.77 8.66 -6.36
C THR A 121 -5.26 8.78 -6.55
N THR A 122 -4.78 8.62 -7.78
CA THR A 122 -3.40 8.96 -8.17
C THR A 122 -3.50 10.12 -9.15
N PRO A 123 -3.02 11.33 -8.78
CA PRO A 123 -3.07 12.49 -9.65
C PRO A 123 -2.42 12.22 -11.01
N ARG A 124 -3.03 12.76 -12.06
CA ARG A 124 -2.53 12.74 -13.43
C ARG A 124 -2.16 14.14 -13.88
N ALA A 125 -1.41 14.24 -14.97
CA ALA A 125 -1.13 15.53 -15.59
C ALA A 125 -2.45 16.24 -15.95
N GLY A 126 -2.64 17.45 -15.44
CA GLY A 126 -3.85 18.26 -15.63
C GLY A 126 -4.86 18.19 -14.47
N ASP A 127 -4.65 17.32 -13.48
CA ASP A 127 -5.45 17.32 -12.25
C ASP A 127 -5.11 18.55 -11.38
N PRO A 128 -6.03 19.00 -10.50
CA PRO A 128 -5.77 20.12 -9.58
C PRO A 128 -4.73 19.78 -8.50
N TRP A 129 -4.33 18.52 -8.40
CA TRP A 129 -3.47 17.99 -7.35
C TRP A 129 -2.01 17.95 -7.81
N LEU A 130 -1.09 18.18 -6.86
CA LEU A 130 0.33 17.98 -7.09
C LEU A 130 0.59 16.53 -7.55
N ASN A 131 1.51 16.36 -8.49
CA ASN A 131 1.91 15.04 -8.95
C ASN A 131 2.71 14.31 -7.86
N ILE A 132 2.01 13.50 -7.08
CA ILE A 132 2.56 12.65 -6.01
C ILE A 132 2.51 11.17 -6.41
N GLU A 133 3.40 10.36 -5.83
CA GLU A 133 3.41 8.91 -6.09
C GLU A 133 2.08 8.25 -5.67
N SER A 134 1.72 7.19 -6.39
CA SER A 134 0.53 6.39 -6.11
C SER A 134 0.61 5.70 -4.75
N ALA A 135 -0.40 5.89 -3.90
CA ALA A 135 -0.54 5.17 -2.62
C ALA A 135 -0.48 3.64 -2.82
N ASN A 136 -1.07 3.11 -3.90
CA ASN A 136 -1.03 1.67 -4.19
C ASN A 136 0.39 1.18 -4.49
N VAL A 137 1.22 1.99 -5.14
CA VAL A 137 2.62 1.64 -5.44
C VAL A 137 3.45 1.75 -4.17
N ALA A 138 3.31 2.84 -3.43
CA ALA A 138 4.02 3.06 -2.17
C ALA A 138 3.71 1.97 -1.14
N MET A 139 2.43 1.66 -0.90
CA MET A 139 2.01 0.62 0.05
C MET A 139 2.62 -0.75 -0.26
N ARG A 140 2.59 -1.18 -1.53
CA ARG A 140 3.16 -2.48 -1.92
C ARG A 140 4.68 -2.52 -1.74
N LYS A 141 5.38 -1.42 -2.01
CA LYS A 141 6.83 -1.33 -1.81
C LYS A 141 7.19 -1.33 -0.33
N GLU A 142 6.39 -0.68 0.50
CA GLU A 142 6.65 -0.48 1.93
C GLU A 142 6.33 -1.72 2.76
N LEU A 143 5.27 -2.44 2.39
CA LEU A 143 4.81 -3.65 3.08
C LEU A 143 5.27 -4.96 2.39
N ASP A 144 6.19 -4.85 1.44
CA ASP A 144 6.71 -5.95 0.61
C ASP A 144 5.63 -6.89 0.03
N LEU A 145 4.56 -6.31 -0.53
CA LEU A 145 3.46 -7.05 -1.13
C LEU A 145 3.82 -7.44 -2.57
N PHE A 146 4.70 -8.44 -2.71
CA PHE A 146 5.26 -8.86 -4.00
C PHE A 146 4.26 -9.63 -4.89
N ALA A 147 3.28 -10.32 -4.30
CA ALA A 147 2.29 -11.13 -5.03
C ALA A 147 0.97 -10.36 -5.24
N ASN A 148 0.52 -10.27 -6.49
CA ASN A 148 -0.80 -9.76 -6.84
C ASN A 148 -1.68 -10.91 -7.32
N VAL A 149 -2.61 -11.33 -6.47
CA VAL A 149 -3.56 -12.42 -6.74
C VAL A 149 -4.89 -11.82 -7.18
N ARG A 150 -5.45 -12.32 -8.30
CA ARG A 150 -6.72 -11.86 -8.88
C ARG A 150 -7.60 -13.05 -9.23
N PRO A 151 -8.48 -13.49 -8.30
CA PRO A 151 -9.45 -14.55 -8.59
C PRO A 151 -10.36 -14.16 -9.74
N VAL A 152 -10.61 -15.07 -10.68
CA VAL A 152 -11.51 -14.87 -11.83
C VAL A 152 -12.41 -16.10 -11.96
N LYS A 153 -13.71 -15.93 -11.71
CA LYS A 153 -14.70 -17.00 -11.81
C LYS A 153 -15.81 -16.60 -12.77
N VAL A 154 -16.10 -17.46 -13.75
CA VAL A 154 -17.17 -17.29 -14.75
C VAL A 154 -17.96 -18.60 -14.83
N PRO A 155 -18.92 -18.83 -13.91
CA PRO A 155 -19.58 -20.13 -13.74
C PRO A 155 -20.31 -20.63 -15.00
N ASP A 156 -20.93 -19.72 -15.74
CA ASP A 156 -21.63 -19.99 -17.00
C ASP A 156 -20.70 -20.51 -18.11
N LYS A 157 -19.40 -20.25 -18.00
CA LYS A 157 -18.36 -20.74 -18.91
C LYS A 157 -17.52 -21.86 -18.31
N GLY A 158 -17.88 -22.36 -17.13
CA GLY A 158 -17.10 -23.37 -16.41
C GLY A 158 -15.70 -22.90 -16.04
N ILE A 159 -15.49 -21.59 -15.86
CA ILE A 159 -14.22 -21.03 -15.40
C ILE A 159 -14.32 -20.86 -13.89
N ASP A 160 -13.47 -21.59 -13.15
CA ASP A 160 -13.32 -21.48 -11.69
C ASP A 160 -12.04 -20.71 -11.32
#